data_AF-A0AAP8PP40-F1
#
_entry.id   AF-A0AAP8PP40-F1
#
_cell.length_a   1.000
_cell.length_b   1.000
_cell.length_c   1.000
_cell.angle_alpha   90.00
_cell.angle_beta   90.00
_cell.angle_gamma   90.00
#
_symmetry.space_group_name_H-M   'P 1'
#
loop_
_entity.id
_entity.type
_entity.pdbx_description
1 polymer ?
#
loop_
_entity_poly.entity_id
_entity_poly.type
_entity_poly.pdbx_seq_one_letter_code
_entity_poly.pdbx_strand_id
1 'polypeptide(L)' 'MPKSQQIILAIFLVLLGFNVALPLIGAYFQIELLQFDSILVKALDGITILIAIVFVYRQIKRKGI' A
#
# COMPACT_ATOMS: atom_id res chain seq x y z
N MET A 1 -17.79 -9.18 4.83
CA MET A 1 -17.25 -8.22 3.84
C MET A 1 -17.35 -8.85 2.46
N PRO A 2 -18.05 -8.25 1.47
CA PRO A 2 -18.22 -8.88 0.15
C PRO A 2 -16.91 -9.21 -0.55
N LYS A 3 -16.89 -10.26 -1.39
CA LYS A 3 -15.67 -10.79 -2.04
C LYS A 3 -14.83 -9.71 -2.71
N SER A 4 -15.45 -8.80 -3.47
CA SER A 4 -14.75 -7.70 -4.15
C SER A 4 -14.08 -6.68 -3.24
N GLN A 5 -14.46 -6.64 -1.96
CA GLN A 5 -13.85 -5.80 -0.94
C GLN A 5 -12.71 -6.56 -0.24
N GLN A 6 -12.88 -7.86 -0.01
CA GLN A 6 -11.83 -8.73 0.56
C GLN A 6 -10.61 -8.77 -0.37
N ILE A 7 -10.83 -8.82 -1.68
CA ILE A 7 -9.77 -8.76 -2.69
C ILE A 7 -8.99 -7.44 -2.57
N ILE A 8 -9.68 -6.29 -2.48
CA ILE A 8 -9.01 -4.99 -2.32
C ILE A 8 -8.24 -4.93 -1.00
N LEU A 9 -8.81 -5.47 0.09
CA LEU A 9 -8.10 -5.53 1.36
C LEU A 9 -6.84 -6.39 1.27
N ALA A 10 -6.91 -7.56 0.62
CA ALA A 10 -5.73 -8.41 0.42
C ALA A 10 -4.64 -7.68 -0.38
N ILE A 11 -5.02 -7.01 -1.48
CA ILE A 11 -4.09 -6.19 -2.27
C ILE A 11 -3.48 -5.08 -1.41
N PHE A 12 -4.31 -4.37 -0.64
CA PHE A 12 -3.86 -3.30 0.25
C PHE A 12 -2.86 -3.80 1.30
N LEU A 13 -3.13 -4.95 1.93
CA LEU A 13 -2.25 -5.52 2.94
C LEU A 13 -0.91 -5.97 2.35
N VAL A 14 -0.91 -6.54 1.14
CA VAL A 14 0.32 -6.89 0.43
C VAL A 14 1.15 -5.64 0.11
N LEU A 15 0.50 -4.60 -0.40
CA LEU A 15 1.16 -3.33 -0.70
C LEU A 15 1.72 -2.65 0.55
N LEU A 16 0.97 -2.67 1.65
CA LEU A 16 1.43 -2.16 2.94
C LEU A 16 2.64 -2.94 3.44
N GLY A 17 2.64 -4.26 3.28
CA GLY A 17 3.81 -5.10 3.55
C GLY A 17 5.03 -4.68 2.72
N PHE A 18 4.87 -4.44 1.41
CA PHE A 18 5.96 -3.99 0.56
C PHE A 18 6.46 -2.58 0.89
N ASN A 19 5.58 -1.64 1.21
CA ASN A 19 5.96 -0.28 1.62
C ASN A 19 6.81 -0.27 2.89
N VAL A 20 6.64 -1.24 3.79
CA VAL A 20 7.48 -1.35 4.98
C VAL A 20 8.74 -2.17 4.68
N ALA A 21 8.60 -3.31 4.01
CA ALA A 21 9.70 -4.25 3.82
C ALA A 21 10.76 -3.75 2.83
N LEU A 22 10.36 -3.16 1.69
CA LEU A 22 11.30 -2.75 0.64
C LEU A 22 12.27 -1.66 1.12
N PRO A 23 11.83 -0.60 1.83
CA PRO A 23 12.74 0.41 2.36
C PRO A 23 13.69 -0.13 3.42
N LEU A 24 13.22 -1.06 4.26
CA LEU A 24 14.06 -1.71 5.27
C LEU A 24 15.15 -2.58 4.62
N ILE A 25 14.78 -3.36 3.60
CA ILE A 25 15.73 -4.16 2.81
C ILE A 25 16.71 -3.23 2.08
N GLY A 26 16.23 -2.16 1.47
CA GLY A 26 17.06 -1.18 0.77
C GLY A 26 18.08 -0.51 1.69
N ALA A 27 17.66 -0.13 2.90
CA ALA A 27 18.54 0.42 3.91
C ALA A 27 19.58 -0.61 4.41
N TYR A 28 19.19 -1.86 4.62
CA TYR A 28 20.08 -2.92 5.10
C TYR A 28 21.16 -3.30 4.07
N PHE A 29 20.76 -3.45 2.79
CA PHE A 29 21.67 -3.85 1.71
C PHE A 29 22.32 -2.66 0.98
N GLN A 30 22.08 -1.42 1.42
CA GLN A 30 22.53 -0.19 0.77
C GLN A 30 22.14 -0.09 -0.72
N ILE A 31 20.92 -0.51 -1.05
CA ILE A 31 20.38 -0.41 -2.42
C ILE A 31 19.71 0.96 -2.56
N GLU A 32 20.37 1.90 -3.26
CA GLU A 32 19.89 3.28 -3.47
C GLU A 32 18.46 3.34 -4.02
N LEU A 33 18.12 2.46 -4.97
CA LEU A 33 16.79 2.38 -5.59
C LEU A 33 15.67 2.00 -4.59
N LEU A 34 16.02 1.40 -3.46
CA LEU A 34 15.08 0.96 -2.42
C LEU A 34 15.22 1.75 -1.13
N GLN A 35 15.96 2.86 -1.10
CA GLN A 35 16.00 3.73 0.08
C GLN A 35 14.68 4.49 0.26
N PHE A 36 14.40 4.96 1.47
CA PHE A 36 13.16 5.67 1.82
C PHE A 36 12.91 6.94 0.98
N ASP A 37 13.98 7.57 0.51
CA ASP A 37 13.93 8.77 -0.31
C ASP A 37 13.78 8.47 -1.82
N SER A 38 13.90 7.20 -2.22
CA SER A 38 13.88 6.79 -3.61
C SER A 38 12.52 7.07 -4.27
N ILE A 39 12.57 7.36 -5.58
CA ILE A 39 11.37 7.60 -6.38
C ILE A 39 10.50 6.34 -6.45
N LEU A 40 11.11 5.15 -6.46
CA LEU A 40 10.37 3.89 -6.52
C LEU A 40 9.56 3.64 -5.25
N VAL A 41 10.15 3.87 -4.08
CA VAL A 41 9.46 3.74 -2.79
C VAL A 41 8.32 4.75 -2.70
N LYS A 42 8.58 6.02 -3.06
CA LYS A 42 7.54 7.08 -3.07
C LYS A 42 6.39 6.79 -4.04
N ALA A 43 6.69 6.20 -5.19
CA ALA A 43 5.66 5.79 -6.15
C ALA A 43 4.80 4.65 -5.59
N LEU A 44 5.41 3.67 -4.94
CA LEU A 44 4.71 2.57 -4.27
C LEU A 44 3.83 3.07 -3.11
N ASP A 45 4.33 4.03 -2.33
CA ASP A 45 3.56 4.73 -1.30
C ASP A 45 2.33 5.42 -1.90
N GLY A 46 2.50 6.15 -3.00
CA GLY A 46 1.40 6.81 -3.71
C GLY A 46 0.32 5.82 -4.18
N ILE A 47 0.72 4.69 -4.79
CA ILE A 47 -0.21 3.65 -5.23
C ILE A 47 -0.96 3.04 -4.03
N THR A 48 -0.25 2.79 -2.93
CA THR A 48 -0.83 2.21 -1.72
C THR A 48 -1.84 3.15 -1.08
N ILE A 49 -1.55 4.45 -1.04
CA ILE A 49 -2.49 5.49 -0.57
C ILE A 49 -3.74 5.53 -1.46
N LEU A 50 -3.58 5.50 -2.79
CA LEU A 50 -4.73 5.48 -3.71
C LEU A 50 -5.64 4.27 -3.45
N ILE A 51 -5.05 3.08 -3.27
CA ILE A 51 -5.81 1.87 -2.95
C ILE A 51 -6.46 1.96 -1.57
N ALA A 52 -5.78 2.55 -0.58
CA ALA A 52 -6.34 2.80 0.74
C ALA A 52 -7.58 3.71 0.67
N ILE A 53 -7.51 4.79 -0.10
CA ILE A 53 -8.63 5.72 -0.30
C ILE A 53 -9.82 4.98 -0.94
N VAL A 54 -9.58 4.22 -2.02
CA VAL A 54 -10.63 3.44 -2.68
C VAL A 54 -11.23 2.41 -1.73
N PHE A 55 -10.40 1.73 -0.95
CA PHE A 55 -10.83 0.77 0.05
C PHE A 55 -11.75 1.44 1.10
N VAL A 56 -11.29 2.52 1.73
CA VAL A 56 -12.04 3.26 2.76
C VAL A 56 -13.33 3.82 2.19
N TYR A 57 -13.30 4.46 1.02
CA TYR A 57 -14.50 4.96 0.34
C TYR A 57 -15.55 3.85 0.17
N ARG A 58 -15.14 2.67 -0.29
CA ARG A 58 -16.05 1.53 -0.46
C ARG A 58 -16.57 1.01 0.88
N GLN A 59 -15.81 1.08 1.96
CA GLN A 59 -16.26 0.69 3.30
C GLN A 59 -17.31 1.66 3.84
N ILE A 60 -17.06 2.96 3.74
CA ILE A 60 -17.97 4.03 4.20
C ILE A 60 -19.30 3.94 3.44
N LYS A 61 -19.26 3.92 2.10
CA LYS A 61 -20.46 3.84 1.25
C LYS A 61 -21.35 2.63 1.58
N ARG A 62 -20.78 1.51 2.03
CA ARG A 62 -21.55 0.33 2.44
C ARG A 62 -22.14 0.42 3.84
N LYS A 63 -21.51 1.17 4.73
CA LYS A 63 -22.05 1.45 6.07
C LYS A 63 -23.17 2.49 6.04
N GLY A 64 -23.40 3.15 4.89
CA GLY A 64 -24.47 4.12 4.71
C GLY A 64 -24.22 5.45 5.42
N ILE A 65 -22.95 5.77 5.69
CA ILE A 65 -22.48 7.06 6.22
C ILE A 65 -22.14 7.98 5.05
#